data_AF-A0A150UP03-F1
#
_entry.id   AF-A0A150UP03-F1
#
_cell.length_a   1.000
_cell.length_b   1.000
_cell.length_c   1.000
_cell.angle_alpha   90.00
_cell.angle_beta   90.00
_cell.angle_gamma   90.00
#
_symmetry.space_group_name_H-M   'P 1'
#
loop_
_entity.id
_entity.type
_entity.pdbx_description
1 polymer ?
#
loop_
_entity_poly.entity_id
_entity_poly.type
_entity_poly.pdbx_seq_one_letter_code
_entity_poly.pdbx_strand_id
1 'polypeptide(L)' 'MPSVEGYNHLVLAREDISGWVEGRSLRSTKSRSVARFLYEDVICRHGVYGEYH' A
#
# COMPACT_ATOMS: atom_id res chain seq x y z
N MET A 1 -0.05 -15.27 5.57
CA MET A 1 1.32 -14.86 5.93
C MET A 1 1.54 -15.27 7.39
N PRO A 2 2.66 -15.91 7.77
CA PRO A 2 2.93 -16.20 9.18
C PRO A 2 2.96 -14.91 10.00
N SER A 3 2.43 -14.94 11.22
CA SER A 3 2.48 -13.79 12.11
C SER A 3 3.89 -13.63 12.66
N VAL A 4 4.58 -12.56 12.26
CA VAL A 4 5.92 -12.23 12.74
C VAL A 4 5.83 -10.90 13.46
N GLU A 5 6.20 -10.88 14.74
CA GLU A 5 6.14 -9.70 15.60
C GLU A 5 4.79 -8.98 15.63
N GLY A 6 3.68 -9.67 15.35
CA GLY A 6 2.34 -9.10 15.27
C GLY A 6 1.96 -8.48 13.92
N TYR A 7 2.80 -8.61 12.89
CA TYR A 7 2.45 -8.39 11.50
C TYR A 7 1.94 -9.69 10.88
N ASN A 8 0.69 -9.69 10.45
CA ASN A 8 -0.01 -10.86 9.94
C ASN A 8 -0.72 -10.61 8.61
N HIS A 9 -0.60 -9.40 8.07
CA HIS A 9 -1.20 -9.02 6.80
C HIS A 9 -0.16 -8.36 5.90
N LEU A 10 -0.37 -8.46 4.60
CA LEU A 10 0.39 -7.75 3.58
C LEU A 10 -0.60 -6.91 2.79
N VAL A 11 -0.31 -5.63 2.63
CA VAL A 11 -1.01 -4.78 1.66
C VAL A 11 -0.09 -4.56 0.47
N LEU A 12 -0.65 -4.69 -0.72
CA LEU A 12 0.03 -4.48 -1.99
C LEU A 12 -0.79 -3.50 -2.82
N ALA A 13 -0.14 -2.48 -3.38
CA ALA A 13 -0.69 -1.65 -4.44
C ALA A 13 0.11 -1.96 -5.71
N ARG A 14 -0.59 -2.35 -6.78
CA ARG A 14 0.02 -2.64 -8.08
C ARG A 14 -0.64 -1.74 -9.12
N GLU A 15 0.16 -1.03 -9.90
CA GLU A 15 -0.37 -0.41 -11.11
C GLU A 15 -0.33 -1.41 -12.28
N ASP A 16 -1.31 -1.32 -13.18
CA ASP A 16 -1.45 -2.30 -14.27
C ASP A 16 -0.57 -2.00 -15.49
N ILE A 17 -0.06 -0.78 -15.64
CA ILE A 17 0.71 -0.36 -16.82
C ILE A 17 2.12 -0.93 -16.78
N SER A 18 2.95 -0.52 -15.82
CA SER A 18 4.31 -1.06 -15.66
C SER A 18 4.34 -2.38 -14.87
N GLY A 19 3.26 -2.68 -14.15
CA GLY A 19 3.24 -3.76 -13.17
C GLY A 19 3.99 -3.43 -11.88
N TRP A 20 4.39 -2.17 -11.65
CA TRP A 20 5.09 -1.75 -10.43
C TRP A 20 4.24 -2.05 -9.19
N VAL A 21 4.90 -2.56 -8.13
CA VAL A 21 4.26 -2.95 -6.88
C VAL A 21 4.89 -2.21 -5.70
N GLU A 22 4.06 -1.57 -4.90
CA GLU A 22 4.39 -1.11 -3.55
C GLU A 22 3.77 -2.06 -2.53
N GLY A 23 4.49 -2.36 -1.46
CA GLY A 23 4.06 -3.34 -0.47
C GLY A 23 4.46 -3.00 0.96
N ARG A 24 3.58 -3.28 1.91
CA ARG A 24 3.82 -3.05 3.34
C ARG A 24 3.20 -4.14 4.20
N SER A 25 3.90 -4.57 5.24
CA SER A 25 3.32 -5.45 6.26
C SER A 25 2.40 -4.65 7.19
N LEU A 26 1.23 -5.20 7.49
CA LEU A 26 0.24 -4.58 8.38
C LEU A 26 -0.08 -5.47 9.59
N ARG A 27 -0.25 -4.81 10.73
CA ARG A 27 -0.76 -5.41 11.98
C ARG A 27 -2.28 -5.50 12.03
N SER A 28 -2.97 -4.73 11.16
CA SER A 28 -4.43 -4.63 11.11
C SER A 28 -4.90 -4.25 9.71
N THR A 29 -6.05 -4.79 9.31
CA THR A 29 -6.73 -4.51 8.02
C THR A 29 -7.69 -3.31 8.10
N LYS A 30 -7.64 -2.52 9.18
CA LYS A 30 -8.48 -1.32 9.32
C LYS A 30 -8.21 -0.33 8.18
N SER A 31 -9.26 0.36 7.75
CA SER A 31 -9.20 1.38 6.70
C SER A 31 -8.11 2.42 6.94
N ARG A 32 -7.92 2.87 8.19
CA ARG A 32 -6.83 3.79 8.55
C ARG A 32 -5.43 3.24 8.23
N SER A 33 -5.19 1.95 8.44
CA SER A 33 -3.89 1.32 8.14
C SER A 33 -3.64 1.24 6.63
N VAL A 34 -4.68 0.93 5.84
CA VAL A 34 -4.61 0.91 4.38
C VAL A 34 -4.46 2.31 3.81
N ALA A 35 -5.25 3.28 4.29
CA ALA A 35 -5.17 4.67 3.85
C ALA A 35 -3.80 5.30 4.14
N ARG A 36 -3.20 4.97 5.30
CA ARG A 36 -1.85 5.41 5.63
C ARG A 36 -0.80 4.86 4.66
N PHE A 37 -0.91 3.59 4.27
CA PHE A 37 -0.07 2.99 3.23
C PHE A 37 -0.24 3.69 1.88
N LEU A 38 -1.49 3.92 1.44
CA LEU A 38 -1.77 4.62 0.19
C LEU A 38 -1.21 6.06 0.19
N TYR A 39 -1.27 6.76 1.33
CA TYR A 39 -0.73 8.11 1.40
C TYR A 39 0.80 8.12 1.41
N GLU A 40 1.42 7.37 2.32
CA GLU A 40 2.86 7.44 2.56
C GLU A 40 3.70 6.77 1.47
N ASP A 41 3.33 5.56 1.03
CA ASP A 41 4.17 4.76 0.12
C ASP A 41 3.78 4.89 -1.35
N VAL A 42 2.53 5.28 -1.60
CA VAL A 42 1.97 5.36 -2.95
C VAL A 42 1.90 6.83 -3.39
N ILE A 43 1.09 7.67 -2.74
CA ILE A 43 0.88 9.06 -3.17
C ILE A 43 2.09 9.96 -2.93
N CYS A 44 2.66 9.99 -1.72
CA CYS A 44 3.80 10.87 -1.42
C CYS A 44 5.06 10.52 -2.22
N ARG A 45 5.15 9.29 -2.75
CA ARG A 45 6.30 8.81 -3.51
C ARG A 45 6.12 8.97 -5.02
N HIS A 46 4.90 8.75 -5.53
CA HIS A 46 4.64 8.65 -6.98
C HIS A 46 3.61 9.67 -7.49
N GLY A 47 2.92 10.39 -6.60
CA GLY A 47 1.84 11.30 -6.95
C GLY A 47 0.45 10.65 -6.95
N VAL A 48 -0.57 11.43 -7.29
CA VAL A 48 -1.96 10.96 -7.35
C VAL A 48 -2.20 10.31 -8.72
N TYR A 49 -2.67 9.07 -8.69
CA TYR A 49 -3.01 8.32 -9.89
C TYR A 49 -4.38 8.73 -10.41
N GLY A 50 -4.53 8.84 -11.73
CA GLY A 50 -5.81 9.18 -12.36
C GLY A 50 -6.08 10.69 -12.49
N GLU A 51 -5.16 11.55 -12.06
CA GLU A 51 -5.15 12.95 -12.51
C GLU A 51 -4.58 13.00 -13.94
N TYR A 52 -5.46 13.25 -14.91
CA TYR A 52 -5.09 13.57 -16.28
C TYR A 52 -4.99 15.09 -16.41
N HIS A 53 -3.83 15.60 -16.83
CA HIS A 53 -3.65 16.99 -17.27
C HIS A 53 -4.04 17.15 -18.74
#